data_AF-A0A918WP30-F1
#
_entry.id   AF-A0A918WP30-F1
#
_cell.length_a   1.000
_cell.length_b   1.000
_cell.length_c   1.000
_cell.angle_alpha   90.00
_cell.angle_beta   90.00
_cell.angle_gamma   90.00
#
_symmetry.space_group_name_H-M   'P 1'
#
loop_
_entity.id
_entity.type
_entity.pdbx_description
1 polymer ?
#
loop_
_entity_poly.entity_id
_entity_poly.type
_entity_poly.pdbx_seq_one_letter_code
_entity_poly.pdbx_strand_id
1 'polypeptide(L)'
;MALSNAHNAHNAHNAHNAHNAHNAHNAHNAHGGGASGAALGVALLQAREGIADGGPIAPLLPTAPALPAADRLKRIEPNFVLSSLIFECQEVLAVQSQGPDSASLSLRIGGSLHPLARLGRPSPQDFVDEAKLVAGYADLRGERLAEIDAQSATLDPFFASVLPLGGLWTPAIGTLAALTGELATAAVQRIKLHFGAARPHVLSDQIQPMIPCPAHSSYPSGHATQAFALATMLDLLTQGPGLDTTNPLYRMAARIAVNRTVAGVHFPGDSASGAVLGISLGRWIAARAKGAPVQGLGFEATRWGETAAGASRDFHLPRLLTVLGDATAITALPPRNVSKGPLLATVWKRGAEEWGKRWG
;
A
#
# COMPACT_ATOMS: atom_id res chain seq x y z
N MET A 1 -15.15 -34.16 -5.33
CA MET A 1 -15.05 -32.93 -6.15
C MET A 1 -15.99 -31.79 -5.67
N ALA A 2 -16.39 -31.75 -4.39
CA ALA A 2 -17.30 -30.71 -3.87
C ALA A 2 -16.77 -29.91 -2.66
N LEU A 3 -15.64 -30.29 -2.05
CA LEU A 3 -15.07 -29.63 -0.86
C LEU A 3 -14.03 -28.52 -1.18
N SER A 4 -13.54 -28.45 -2.42
CA SER A 4 -12.57 -27.44 -2.87
C SER A 4 -13.22 -26.06 -3.13
N ASN A 5 -14.52 -26.03 -3.47
CA ASN A 5 -15.19 -24.77 -3.84
C ASN A 5 -15.60 -23.92 -2.63
N ALA A 6 -15.83 -24.51 -1.45
CA ALA A 6 -16.22 -23.75 -0.26
C ALA A 6 -15.05 -22.95 0.33
N HIS A 7 -13.82 -23.48 0.29
CA HIS A 7 -12.62 -22.78 0.75
C HIS A 7 -12.14 -21.71 -0.25
N ASN A 8 -12.38 -21.90 -1.56
CA ASN A 8 -12.10 -20.88 -2.57
C ASN A 8 -13.01 -19.64 -2.45
N ALA A 9 -14.25 -19.82 -1.99
CA ALA A 9 -15.17 -18.71 -1.73
C ALA A 9 -14.69 -17.83 -0.56
N HIS A 10 -14.07 -18.41 0.48
CA HIS A 10 -13.50 -17.67 1.61
C HIS A 10 -12.24 -16.85 1.24
N ASN A 11 -11.44 -17.30 0.27
CA ASN A 11 -10.25 -16.56 -0.18
C ASN A 11 -10.55 -15.44 -1.18
N ALA A 12 -11.55 -15.61 -2.05
CA ALA A 12 -12.13 -14.49 -2.78
C ALA A 12 -12.69 -13.46 -1.78
N HIS A 13 -13.31 -13.93 -0.68
CA HIS A 13 -13.72 -13.08 0.42
C HIS A 13 -12.58 -12.41 1.17
N ASN A 14 -11.33 -12.92 1.23
CA ASN A 14 -10.25 -12.22 1.95
C ASN A 14 -9.61 -11.08 1.13
N ALA A 15 -9.41 -11.26 -0.18
CA ALA A 15 -9.05 -10.15 -1.06
C ALA A 15 -10.22 -9.17 -1.26
N HIS A 16 -11.46 -9.68 -1.29
CA HIS A 16 -12.65 -8.85 -1.16
C HIS A 16 -12.86 -8.32 0.26
N ASN A 17 -12.23 -8.82 1.32
CA ASN A 17 -12.38 -8.30 2.69
C ASN A 17 -11.44 -7.13 2.91
N ALA A 18 -10.33 -7.01 2.18
CA ALA A 18 -9.56 -5.76 2.15
C ALA A 18 -10.36 -4.65 1.41
N HIS A 19 -10.98 -4.97 0.27
CA HIS A 19 -11.88 -4.03 -0.42
C HIS A 19 -13.22 -3.82 0.32
N ASN A 20 -13.74 -4.85 0.98
CA ASN A 20 -14.95 -4.78 1.80
C ASN A 20 -14.65 -4.23 3.18
N ALA A 21 -13.42 -4.16 3.68
CA ALA A 21 -13.10 -3.42 4.91
C ALA A 21 -13.23 -1.92 4.65
N HIS A 22 -12.84 -1.47 3.45
CA HIS A 22 -13.15 -0.11 3.00
C HIS A 22 -14.66 0.12 2.78
N ASN A 23 -15.41 -0.87 2.24
CA ASN A 23 -16.88 -0.77 2.21
C ASN A 23 -17.54 -0.97 3.60
N ALA A 24 -16.90 -1.68 4.52
CA ALA A 24 -17.40 -1.97 5.86
C ALA A 24 -17.14 -0.80 6.80
N HIS A 25 -16.17 0.06 6.51
CA HIS A 25 -16.08 1.36 7.16
C HIS A 25 -17.29 2.26 6.85
N ASN A 26 -17.90 2.14 5.65
CA ASN A 26 -19.21 2.75 5.37
C ASN A 26 -20.36 1.99 6.07
N ALA A 27 -20.23 0.68 6.29
CA ALA A 27 -21.20 -0.12 7.06
C ALA A 27 -21.09 0.07 8.59
N HIS A 28 -19.95 0.55 9.11
CA HIS A 28 -19.76 0.78 10.54
C HIS A 28 -20.54 1.99 11.06
N ASN A 29 -20.95 2.91 10.18
CA ASN A 29 -21.94 3.93 10.53
C ASN A 29 -23.37 3.35 10.72
N ALA A 30 -23.61 2.07 10.38
CA ALA A 30 -24.90 1.42 10.60
C ALA A 30 -25.01 0.69 11.97
N HIS A 31 -23.94 0.63 12.77
CA HIS A 31 -23.96 -0.10 14.06
C HIS A 31 -24.28 0.78 15.28
N GLY A 32 -24.62 2.06 15.08
CA GLY A 32 -25.11 2.94 16.13
C GLY A 32 -26.63 3.04 16.12
N GLY A 33 -27.36 2.03 16.62
CA GLY A 33 -28.78 2.12 17.01
C GLY A 33 -29.76 2.80 16.03
N GLY A 34 -29.43 2.85 14.75
CA GLY A 34 -30.18 3.59 13.74
C GLY A 34 -31.37 2.80 13.23
N ALA A 35 -32.48 3.48 12.96
CA ALA A 35 -33.61 2.90 12.25
C ALA A 35 -33.12 2.23 10.95
N SER A 36 -33.69 1.06 10.59
CA SER A 36 -33.40 0.44 9.29
C SER A 36 -33.67 1.44 8.16
N GLY A 37 -32.96 1.33 7.03
CA GLY A 37 -33.11 2.29 5.93
C GLY A 37 -34.57 2.46 5.47
N ALA A 38 -35.36 1.37 5.54
CA ALA A 38 -36.80 1.41 5.25
C ALA A 38 -37.60 2.16 6.33
N ALA A 39 -37.32 1.91 7.62
CA ALA A 39 -37.98 2.62 8.72
C ALA A 39 -37.63 4.12 8.71
N LEU A 40 -36.38 4.47 8.41
CA LEU A 40 -35.97 5.85 8.18
C LEU A 40 -36.71 6.46 6.98
N GLY A 41 -36.84 5.73 5.88
CA GLY A 41 -37.61 6.17 4.71
C GLY A 41 -39.06 6.50 5.06
N VAL A 42 -39.75 5.62 5.81
CA VAL A 42 -41.13 5.86 6.27
C VAL A 42 -41.20 7.09 7.17
N ALA A 43 -40.29 7.23 8.13
CA ALA A 43 -40.26 8.38 9.01
C ALA A 43 -40.04 9.70 8.25
N LEU A 44 -39.14 9.71 7.25
CA LEU A 44 -38.90 10.87 6.38
C LEU A 44 -40.12 11.23 5.52
N LEU A 45 -40.85 10.23 5.02
CA LEU A 45 -42.10 10.43 4.28
C LEU A 45 -43.17 11.08 5.18
N GLN A 46 -43.39 10.54 6.38
CA GLN A 46 -44.33 11.09 7.35
C GLN A 46 -43.96 12.52 7.76
N ALA A 47 -42.66 12.78 8.00
CA ALA A 47 -42.17 14.11 8.32
C ALA A 47 -42.47 15.10 7.17
N ARG A 48 -42.23 14.70 5.92
CA ARG A 48 -42.56 15.51 4.74
C ARG A 48 -44.06 15.80 4.65
N GLU A 49 -44.92 14.80 4.82
CA GLU A 49 -46.37 14.96 4.79
C GLU A 49 -46.87 15.97 5.83
N GLY A 50 -46.25 16.03 7.00
CA GLY A 50 -46.59 16.97 8.06
C GLY A 50 -46.13 18.41 7.84
N ILE A 51 -45.10 18.67 7.01
CA ILE A 51 -44.50 20.01 6.84
C ILE A 51 -44.68 20.62 5.45
N ALA A 52 -44.92 19.80 4.41
CA ALA A 52 -45.12 20.31 3.07
C ALA A 52 -46.50 20.99 2.96
N ASP A 53 -46.52 22.26 2.58
CA ASP A 53 -47.71 23.11 2.58
C ASP A 53 -48.68 22.91 1.39
N GLY A 54 -48.33 22.01 0.47
CA GLY A 54 -49.13 21.72 -0.73
C GLY A 54 -49.07 22.83 -1.79
N GLY A 55 -48.23 23.86 -1.61
CA GLY A 55 -48.02 24.93 -2.58
C GLY A 55 -47.28 24.49 -3.84
N PRO A 56 -47.27 25.32 -4.91
CA PRO A 56 -46.48 25.04 -6.10
C PRO A 56 -44.98 24.99 -5.77
N ILE A 57 -44.26 24.00 -6.30
CA ILE A 57 -42.81 23.87 -6.13
C ILE A 57 -42.12 25.07 -6.81
N ALA A 58 -41.35 25.84 -6.04
CA ALA A 58 -40.56 26.96 -6.52
C ALA A 58 -39.05 26.62 -6.52
N PRO A 59 -38.53 25.96 -7.56
CA PRO A 59 -37.11 25.59 -7.61
C PRO A 59 -36.23 26.84 -7.73
N LEU A 60 -35.08 26.81 -7.07
CA LEU A 60 -34.05 27.84 -7.23
C LEU A 60 -33.22 27.56 -8.49
N LEU A 61 -32.88 28.61 -9.23
CA LEU A 61 -31.93 28.52 -10.34
C LEU A 61 -30.53 28.20 -9.78
N PRO A 62 -29.86 27.13 -10.24
CA PRO A 62 -28.52 26.82 -9.78
C PRO A 62 -27.51 27.85 -10.31
N THR A 63 -26.50 28.16 -9.49
CA THR A 63 -25.34 28.97 -9.88
C THR A 63 -24.13 28.08 -10.14
N ALA A 64 -23.16 28.58 -10.90
CA ALA A 64 -21.91 27.87 -11.13
C ALA A 64 -21.20 27.60 -9.79
N PRO A 65 -20.69 26.37 -9.53
CA PRO A 65 -20.12 26.08 -8.22
C PRO A 65 -18.84 26.89 -7.97
N ALA A 66 -18.82 27.64 -6.87
CA ALA A 66 -17.74 28.56 -6.52
C ALA A 66 -16.42 27.87 -6.08
N LEU A 67 -16.47 26.60 -5.66
CA LEU A 67 -15.29 25.88 -5.18
C LEU A 67 -14.44 25.32 -6.34
N PRO A 68 -13.10 25.42 -6.27
CA PRO A 68 -12.20 24.69 -7.15
C PRO A 68 -12.48 23.17 -7.11
N ALA A 69 -12.23 22.47 -8.22
CA ALA A 69 -12.54 21.04 -8.34
C ALA A 69 -11.92 20.18 -7.22
N ALA A 70 -10.66 20.46 -6.86
CA ALA A 70 -9.97 19.71 -5.81
C ALA A 70 -10.55 19.92 -4.41
N ASP A 71 -11.12 21.10 -4.12
CA ASP A 71 -11.79 21.38 -2.84
C ASP A 71 -13.15 20.69 -2.74
N ARG A 72 -13.75 20.32 -3.88
CA ARG A 72 -15.01 19.55 -3.93
C ARG A 72 -14.85 18.12 -3.45
N LEU A 73 -13.61 17.60 -3.32
CA LEU A 73 -13.36 16.28 -2.71
C LEU A 73 -13.89 16.19 -1.28
N LYS A 74 -14.05 17.31 -0.55
CA LYS A 74 -14.69 17.34 0.78
C LYS A 74 -16.20 17.04 0.76
N ARG A 75 -16.83 17.09 -0.41
CA ARG A 75 -18.29 17.06 -0.59
C ARG A 75 -18.80 15.75 -1.21
N ILE A 76 -17.93 14.77 -1.39
CA ILE A 76 -18.28 13.46 -1.97
C ILE A 76 -17.82 12.35 -1.03
N GLU A 77 -18.36 11.15 -1.22
CA GLU A 77 -18.05 10.00 -0.38
C GLU A 77 -16.56 9.62 -0.48
N PRO A 78 -15.94 9.14 0.62
CA PRO A 78 -14.52 8.81 0.67
C PRO A 78 -14.07 7.84 -0.43
N ASN A 79 -14.90 6.86 -0.78
CA ASN A 79 -14.57 5.90 -1.85
C ASN A 79 -14.44 6.59 -3.22
N PHE A 80 -15.28 7.58 -3.52
CA PHE A 80 -15.18 8.33 -4.78
C PHE A 80 -14.00 9.32 -4.78
N VAL A 81 -13.63 9.86 -3.60
CA VAL A 81 -12.36 10.60 -3.44
C VAL A 81 -11.19 9.69 -3.80
N LEU A 82 -11.13 8.50 -3.22
CA LEU A 82 -10.07 7.52 -3.44
C LEU A 82 -9.98 7.11 -4.92
N SER A 83 -11.11 6.77 -5.55
CA SER A 83 -11.13 6.43 -6.98
C SER A 83 -10.61 7.56 -7.86
N SER A 84 -10.98 8.81 -7.57
CA SER A 84 -10.53 9.98 -8.32
C SER A 84 -9.00 10.18 -8.19
N LEU A 85 -8.47 9.99 -6.98
CA LEU A 85 -7.02 10.09 -6.72
C LEU A 85 -6.23 8.96 -7.38
N ILE A 86 -6.73 7.73 -7.33
CA ILE A 86 -6.12 6.57 -8.00
C ILE A 86 -6.01 6.86 -9.49
N PHE A 87 -7.08 7.35 -10.11
CA PHE A 87 -7.09 7.67 -11.53
C PHE A 87 -6.04 8.74 -11.89
N GLU A 88 -6.03 9.89 -11.19
CA GLU A 88 -5.02 10.95 -11.40
C GLU A 88 -3.57 10.44 -11.25
N CYS A 89 -3.35 9.49 -10.33
CA CYS A 89 -2.05 8.88 -10.11
C CYS A 89 -1.67 7.92 -11.23
N GLN A 90 -2.61 7.09 -11.69
CA GLN A 90 -2.37 6.08 -12.73
C GLN A 90 -2.18 6.66 -14.13
N GLU A 91 -2.66 7.88 -14.40
CA GLU A 91 -2.41 8.60 -15.66
C GLU A 91 -0.92 8.72 -16.01
N VAL A 92 -0.04 8.75 -14.99
CA VAL A 92 1.41 8.91 -15.18
C VAL A 92 2.21 7.67 -14.77
N LEU A 93 1.61 6.69 -14.11
CA LEU A 93 2.28 5.44 -13.73
C LEU A 93 2.09 4.38 -14.82
N ALA A 94 3.15 3.62 -15.08
CA ALA A 94 3.08 2.44 -15.93
C ALA A 94 3.99 1.34 -15.39
N VAL A 95 3.61 0.08 -15.60
CA VAL A 95 4.50 -1.06 -15.36
C VAL A 95 5.06 -1.51 -16.71
N GLN A 96 6.38 -1.63 -16.79
CA GLN A 96 7.09 -2.10 -17.98
C GLN A 96 7.87 -3.37 -17.69
N SER A 97 7.87 -4.28 -18.66
CA SER A 97 8.78 -5.42 -18.74
C SER A 97 9.98 -5.03 -19.62
N GLN A 98 11.18 -5.41 -19.20
CA GLN A 98 12.45 -5.24 -19.92
C GLN A 98 13.12 -6.60 -20.11
N GLY A 99 12.39 -7.55 -20.71
CA GLY A 99 12.79 -8.95 -20.81
C GLY A 99 12.24 -9.80 -19.64
N PRO A 100 12.57 -11.10 -19.58
CA PRO A 100 11.99 -12.01 -18.58
C PRO A 100 12.47 -11.78 -17.14
N ASP A 101 13.61 -11.11 -16.99
CA ASP A 101 14.31 -10.97 -15.70
C ASP A 101 14.28 -9.55 -15.13
N SER A 102 13.54 -8.64 -15.75
CA SER A 102 13.51 -7.23 -15.34
C SER A 102 12.14 -6.61 -15.54
N ALA A 103 11.61 -6.03 -14.46
CA ALA A 103 10.40 -5.21 -14.47
C ALA A 103 10.67 -3.84 -13.86
N SER A 104 9.86 -2.86 -14.24
CA SER A 104 9.91 -1.55 -13.61
C SER A 104 8.52 -0.95 -13.42
N LEU A 105 8.36 -0.23 -12.31
CA LEU A 105 7.37 0.82 -12.19
C LEU A 105 8.00 2.10 -12.76
N SER A 106 7.36 2.71 -13.75
CA SER A 106 7.87 3.82 -14.54
C SER A 106 6.91 5.00 -14.56
N LEU A 107 7.48 6.20 -14.75
CA LEU A 107 6.77 7.46 -14.93
C LEU A 107 6.65 7.78 -16.42
N ARG A 108 5.46 8.16 -16.87
CA ARG A 108 5.21 8.71 -18.21
C ARG A 108 5.49 10.21 -18.21
N ILE A 109 6.57 10.62 -18.85
CA ILE A 109 7.01 12.03 -18.95
C ILE A 109 7.33 12.32 -20.42
N GLY A 110 6.65 13.31 -21.02
CA GLY A 110 6.89 13.70 -22.42
C GLY A 110 6.74 12.55 -23.42
N GLY A 111 5.81 11.62 -23.20
CA GLY A 111 5.60 10.44 -24.04
C GLY A 111 6.61 9.29 -23.81
N SER A 112 7.67 9.52 -23.04
CA SER A 112 8.67 8.51 -22.68
C SER A 112 8.42 7.92 -21.30
N LEU A 113 8.93 6.71 -21.07
CA LEU A 113 8.81 6.01 -19.80
C LEU A 113 10.15 6.00 -19.08
N HIS A 114 10.14 6.47 -17.83
CA HIS A 114 11.33 6.60 -16.99
C HIS A 114 11.17 5.76 -15.73
N PRO A 115 12.06 4.77 -15.47
CA PRO A 115 11.94 3.92 -14.29
C PRO A 115 11.99 4.72 -12.98
N LEU A 116 10.96 4.54 -12.16
CA LEU A 116 10.89 4.96 -10.77
C LEU A 116 11.43 3.87 -9.85
N ALA A 117 11.05 2.62 -10.10
CA ALA A 117 11.61 1.45 -9.45
C ALA A 117 11.94 0.41 -10.52
N ARG A 118 13.19 -0.07 -10.58
CA ARG A 118 13.60 -1.17 -11.46
C ARG A 118 13.94 -2.39 -10.61
N LEU A 119 13.35 -3.54 -10.90
CA LEU A 119 13.53 -4.77 -10.13
C LEU A 119 14.07 -5.85 -11.04
N GLY A 120 15.18 -6.47 -10.65
CA GLY A 120 15.70 -7.69 -11.27
C GLY A 120 15.07 -8.93 -10.64
N ARG A 121 15.00 -10.02 -11.40
CA ARG A 121 14.52 -11.33 -10.93
C ARG A 121 15.61 -12.04 -10.10
N PRO A 122 15.26 -12.67 -8.96
CA PRO A 122 16.18 -13.59 -8.27
C PRO A 122 16.50 -14.81 -9.15
N SER A 123 17.72 -15.34 -9.00
CA SER A 123 18.11 -16.59 -9.66
C SER A 123 17.35 -17.79 -9.07
N PRO A 124 17.25 -18.93 -9.78
CA PRO A 124 16.70 -20.16 -9.19
C PRO A 124 17.45 -20.59 -7.92
N GLN A 125 18.78 -20.42 -7.90
CA GLN A 125 19.61 -20.76 -6.75
C GLN A 125 19.32 -19.83 -5.56
N ASP A 126 19.05 -18.56 -5.82
CA ASP A 126 18.67 -17.59 -4.80
C ASP A 126 17.43 -18.05 -4.02
N PHE A 127 16.42 -18.57 -4.72
CA PHE A 127 15.22 -19.11 -4.08
C PHE A 127 15.49 -20.37 -3.26
N VAL A 128 16.39 -21.25 -3.74
CA VAL A 128 16.79 -22.45 -3.01
C VAL A 128 17.50 -22.09 -1.70
N ASP A 129 18.38 -21.10 -1.73
CA ASP A 129 19.12 -20.68 -0.54
C ASP A 129 18.22 -19.91 0.44
N GLU A 130 17.33 -19.06 -0.07
CA GLU A 130 16.36 -18.36 0.76
C GLU A 130 15.29 -19.28 1.37
N ALA A 131 14.97 -20.42 0.73
CA ALA A 131 14.05 -21.41 1.31
C ALA A 131 14.58 -21.97 2.64
N LYS A 132 15.90 -22.13 2.78
CA LYS A 132 16.55 -22.57 4.02
C LYS A 132 16.35 -21.55 5.14
N LEU A 133 16.41 -20.25 4.82
CA LEU A 133 16.10 -19.18 5.77
C LEU A 133 14.63 -19.24 6.18
N VAL A 134 13.70 -19.36 5.22
CA VAL A 134 12.26 -19.47 5.51
C VAL A 134 11.96 -20.63 6.46
N ALA A 135 12.64 -21.77 6.30
CA ALA A 135 12.53 -22.90 7.22
C ALA A 135 13.01 -22.54 8.65
N GLY A 136 14.16 -21.85 8.78
CA GLY A 136 14.65 -21.38 10.08
C GLY A 136 13.74 -20.36 10.77
N TYR A 137 13.04 -19.52 10.00
CA TYR A 137 12.05 -18.58 10.55
C TYR A 137 10.79 -19.26 11.11
N ALA A 138 10.60 -20.58 10.91
CA ALA A 138 9.44 -21.32 11.41
C ALA A 138 9.35 -21.32 12.94
N ASP A 139 10.47 -21.23 13.65
CA ASP A 139 10.52 -21.20 15.12
C ASP A 139 9.80 -19.98 15.72
N LEU A 140 9.68 -18.89 14.95
CA LEU A 140 9.01 -17.65 15.38
C LEU A 140 7.49 -17.67 15.16
N ARG A 141 6.93 -18.71 14.53
CA ARG A 141 5.51 -18.72 14.14
C ARG A 141 4.57 -18.65 15.34
N GLY A 142 4.91 -19.36 16.43
CA GLY A 142 4.10 -19.36 17.66
C GLY A 142 3.94 -17.96 18.24
N GLU A 143 5.03 -17.21 18.38
CA GLU A 143 5.00 -15.84 18.93
C GLU A 143 4.46 -14.79 17.95
N ARG A 144 4.55 -15.04 16.63
CA ARG A 144 4.15 -14.08 15.59
C ARG A 144 2.74 -14.29 15.07
N LEU A 145 2.06 -15.39 15.38
CA LEU A 145 0.78 -15.77 14.78
C LEU A 145 -0.28 -14.66 14.85
N ALA A 146 -0.58 -14.15 16.05
CA ALA A 146 -1.61 -13.13 16.21
C ALA A 146 -1.26 -11.83 15.45
N GLU A 147 0.01 -11.45 15.45
CA GLU A 147 0.51 -10.27 14.73
C GLU A 147 0.39 -10.47 13.21
N ILE A 148 0.80 -11.63 12.69
CA ILE A 148 0.73 -12.00 11.26
C ILE A 148 -0.72 -12.05 10.77
N ASP A 149 -1.61 -12.62 11.56
CA ASP A 149 -3.03 -12.75 11.22
C ASP A 149 -3.67 -11.36 11.08
N ALA A 150 -3.49 -10.49 12.09
CA ALA A 150 -3.98 -9.12 12.04
C ALA A 150 -3.39 -8.31 10.86
N GLN A 151 -2.08 -8.45 10.59
CA GLN A 151 -1.42 -7.79 9.44
C GLN A 151 -1.92 -8.30 8.08
N SER A 152 -2.54 -9.49 8.04
CA SER A 152 -3.10 -10.04 6.80
C SER A 152 -4.41 -9.34 6.42
N ALA A 153 -5.11 -8.72 7.38
CA ALA A 153 -6.35 -7.98 7.16
C ALA A 153 -6.11 -6.50 6.80
N THR A 154 -5.31 -5.79 7.59
CA THR A 154 -4.98 -4.37 7.35
C THR A 154 -3.68 -3.96 8.02
N LEU A 155 -3.02 -2.93 7.48
CA LEU A 155 -1.78 -2.37 8.02
C LEU A 155 -2.01 -1.08 8.83
N ASP A 156 -3.13 -0.38 8.62
CA ASP A 156 -3.35 0.96 9.19
C ASP A 156 -3.22 1.00 10.72
N PRO A 157 -3.78 0.04 11.50
CA PRO A 157 -3.66 0.06 12.96
C PRO A 157 -2.20 -0.01 13.45
N PHE A 158 -1.32 -0.67 12.70
CA PHE A 158 0.09 -0.80 13.06
C PHE A 158 0.80 0.55 12.93
N PHE A 159 0.49 1.32 11.88
CA PHE A 159 1.05 2.67 11.73
C PHE A 159 0.37 3.70 12.65
N ALA A 160 -0.93 3.55 12.91
CA ALA A 160 -1.68 4.38 13.87
C ALA A 160 -1.26 4.13 15.34
N SER A 161 -0.61 3.00 15.64
CA SER A 161 0.02 2.80 16.94
C SER A 161 1.36 3.54 17.11
N VAL A 162 1.99 3.95 15.99
CA VAL A 162 3.25 4.70 15.97
C VAL A 162 3.00 6.20 15.91
N LEU A 163 2.08 6.63 15.05
CA LEU A 163 1.64 8.02 14.93
C LEU A 163 0.21 8.12 15.43
N PRO A 164 -0.16 9.16 16.20
CA PRO A 164 -1.56 9.37 16.55
C PRO A 164 -2.29 9.66 15.23
N LEU A 165 -3.01 8.70 14.68
CA LEU A 165 -3.81 8.86 13.47
C LEU A 165 -5.24 8.43 13.82
N GLY A 166 -6.24 9.18 13.36
CA GLY A 166 -7.65 8.86 13.63
C GLY A 166 -8.59 9.39 12.56
N GLY A 167 -9.62 8.60 12.22
CA GLY A 167 -10.56 8.92 11.14
C GLY A 167 -11.32 10.24 11.34
N LEU A 168 -11.50 10.68 12.58
CA LEU A 168 -12.23 11.92 12.89
C LEU A 168 -11.38 13.19 12.75
N TRP A 169 -10.05 13.10 12.89
CA TRP A 169 -9.21 14.30 12.99
C TRP A 169 -8.03 14.32 12.01
N THR A 170 -7.61 13.17 11.48
CA THR A 170 -6.69 13.06 10.32
C THR A 170 -7.32 12.35 9.11
N PRO A 171 -8.53 12.74 8.65
CA PRO A 171 -9.19 12.06 7.54
C PRO A 171 -8.42 12.18 6.21
N ALA A 172 -7.71 13.29 5.95
CA ALA A 172 -6.90 13.41 4.74
C ALA A 172 -5.66 12.49 4.81
N ILE A 173 -5.03 12.34 5.98
CA ILE A 173 -3.93 11.37 6.15
C ILE A 173 -4.44 9.94 5.92
N GLY A 174 -5.61 9.59 6.46
CA GLY A 174 -6.25 8.29 6.19
C GLY A 174 -6.52 8.06 4.70
N THR A 175 -6.97 9.10 3.99
CA THR A 175 -7.18 9.05 2.53
C THR A 175 -5.86 8.81 1.78
N LEU A 176 -4.76 9.46 2.20
CA LEU A 176 -3.43 9.26 1.60
C LEU A 176 -2.88 7.86 1.90
N ALA A 177 -3.13 7.32 3.09
CA ALA A 177 -2.74 5.97 3.46
C ALA A 177 -3.46 4.93 2.58
N ALA A 178 -4.78 5.05 2.43
CA ALA A 178 -5.57 4.20 1.56
C ALA A 178 -5.10 4.28 0.10
N LEU A 179 -4.90 5.49 -0.43
CA LEU A 179 -4.35 5.70 -1.78
C LEU A 179 -2.99 5.02 -1.94
N THR A 180 -2.10 5.16 -0.96
CA THR A 180 -0.77 4.56 -0.98
C THR A 180 -0.85 3.04 -1.03
N GLY A 181 -1.72 2.43 -0.22
CA GLY A 181 -1.97 1.00 -0.22
C GLY A 181 -2.51 0.49 -1.55
N GLU A 182 -3.52 1.16 -2.12
CA GLU A 182 -4.13 0.77 -3.40
C GLU A 182 -3.16 0.89 -4.59
N LEU A 183 -2.38 1.97 -4.65
CA LEU A 183 -1.35 2.14 -5.69
C LEU A 183 -0.24 1.10 -5.54
N ALA A 184 0.18 0.79 -4.30
CA ALA A 184 1.15 -0.26 -4.03
C ALA A 184 0.62 -1.64 -4.49
N THR A 185 -0.63 -1.96 -4.18
CA THR A 185 -1.30 -3.19 -4.64
C THR A 185 -1.34 -3.27 -6.16
N ALA A 186 -1.81 -2.21 -6.82
CA ALA A 186 -1.92 -2.18 -8.28
C ALA A 186 -0.55 -2.36 -8.96
N ALA A 187 0.49 -1.67 -8.48
CA ALA A 187 1.84 -1.79 -9.01
C ALA A 187 2.44 -3.19 -8.76
N VAL A 188 2.37 -3.68 -7.53
CA VAL A 188 3.02 -4.94 -7.13
C VAL A 188 2.38 -6.14 -7.82
N GLN A 189 1.05 -6.17 -7.97
CA GLN A 189 0.36 -7.29 -8.63
C GLN A 189 0.70 -7.36 -10.12
N ARG A 190 0.80 -6.22 -10.81
CA ARG A 190 1.25 -6.19 -12.21
C ARG A 190 2.69 -6.67 -12.38
N ILE A 191 3.57 -6.33 -11.43
CA ILE A 191 4.96 -6.80 -11.43
C ILE A 191 5.03 -8.31 -11.11
N LYS A 192 4.23 -8.81 -10.17
CA LYS A 192 4.13 -10.24 -9.85
C LYS A 192 3.72 -11.07 -11.06
N LEU A 193 2.73 -10.60 -11.82
CA LEU A 193 2.30 -11.26 -13.07
C LEU A 193 3.44 -11.38 -14.08
N HIS A 194 4.34 -10.40 -14.12
CA HIS A 194 5.49 -10.45 -15.00
C HIS A 194 6.51 -11.51 -14.56
N PHE A 195 6.89 -11.54 -13.28
CA PHE A 195 7.89 -12.50 -12.80
C PHE A 195 7.37 -13.92 -12.62
N GLY A 196 6.11 -14.12 -12.22
CA GLY A 196 5.56 -15.48 -12.06
C GLY A 196 6.34 -16.34 -11.05
N ALA A 197 6.98 -15.75 -10.04
CA ALA A 197 7.86 -16.47 -9.12
C ALA A 197 7.10 -17.44 -8.20
N ALA A 198 7.68 -18.62 -7.97
CA ALA A 198 7.16 -19.66 -7.09
C ALA A 198 7.19 -19.24 -5.62
N ARG A 199 6.29 -19.79 -4.81
CA ARG A 199 6.26 -19.56 -3.35
C ARG A 199 7.18 -20.55 -2.62
N PRO A 200 7.61 -20.25 -1.38
CA PRO A 200 8.46 -21.16 -0.62
C PRO A 200 7.95 -22.62 -0.54
N HIS A 201 6.66 -22.81 -0.23
CA HIS A 201 6.04 -24.14 -0.11
C HIS A 201 5.94 -24.93 -1.43
N VAL A 202 6.14 -24.28 -2.58
CA VAL A 202 6.20 -24.97 -3.88
C VAL A 202 7.57 -25.63 -4.07
N LEU A 203 8.62 -25.08 -3.44
CA LEU A 203 9.98 -25.61 -3.53
C LEU A 203 10.25 -26.73 -2.52
N SER A 204 9.55 -26.75 -1.39
CA SER A 204 9.66 -27.80 -0.39
C SER A 204 8.39 -27.91 0.45
N ASP A 205 7.91 -29.15 0.61
CA ASP A 205 6.76 -29.50 1.44
C ASP A 205 7.02 -29.29 2.95
N GLN A 206 8.28 -29.23 3.37
CA GLN A 206 8.70 -28.99 4.75
C GLN A 206 8.46 -27.55 5.21
N ILE A 207 8.21 -26.60 4.29
CA ILE A 207 7.98 -25.20 4.66
C ILE A 207 6.67 -25.02 5.43
N GLN A 208 5.60 -25.72 5.03
CA GLN A 208 4.28 -25.72 5.67
C GLN A 208 3.84 -24.33 6.19
N PRO A 209 3.44 -23.38 5.31
CA PRO A 209 3.09 -22.02 5.70
C PRO A 209 2.02 -22.00 6.80
N MET A 210 2.15 -21.07 7.76
CA MET A 210 1.23 -20.99 8.91
C MET A 210 -0.10 -20.28 8.59
N ILE A 211 -0.20 -19.67 7.42
CA ILE A 211 -1.43 -19.08 6.89
C ILE A 211 -1.69 -19.61 5.47
N PRO A 212 -2.94 -19.55 4.97
CA PRO A 212 -3.24 -19.87 3.58
C PRO A 212 -2.37 -19.05 2.63
N CYS A 213 -1.68 -19.74 1.71
CA CYS A 213 -0.86 -19.04 0.73
C CYS A 213 -1.76 -18.29 -0.26
N PRO A 214 -1.55 -16.97 -0.49
CA PRO A 214 -2.34 -16.23 -1.47
C PRO A 214 -2.14 -16.77 -2.89
N ALA A 215 -3.21 -16.74 -3.71
CA ALA A 215 -3.26 -17.26 -5.09
C ALA A 215 -2.57 -16.36 -6.13
N HIS A 216 -1.42 -15.77 -5.77
CA HIS A 216 -0.58 -14.97 -6.65
C HIS A 216 0.90 -15.21 -6.31
N SER A 217 1.79 -14.88 -7.25
CA SER A 217 3.24 -15.11 -7.16
C SER A 217 3.89 -14.47 -5.93
N SER A 218 5.06 -14.99 -5.52
CA SER A 218 5.83 -14.54 -4.37
C SER A 218 6.52 -13.19 -4.60
N TYR A 219 7.25 -13.05 -5.70
CA TYR A 219 8.14 -11.91 -5.90
C TYR A 219 7.51 -10.77 -6.70
N PRO A 220 7.68 -9.50 -6.28
CA PRO A 220 8.15 -9.02 -4.97
C PRO A 220 7.06 -9.09 -3.88
N SER A 221 7.40 -8.92 -2.60
CA SER A 221 6.44 -9.01 -1.48
C SER A 221 5.42 -7.85 -1.50
N GLY A 222 4.12 -8.19 -1.42
CA GLY A 222 3.02 -7.23 -1.43
C GLY A 222 2.96 -6.39 -0.15
N HIS A 223 2.89 -7.07 1.00
CA HIS A 223 2.92 -6.44 2.32
C HIS A 223 4.17 -5.58 2.55
N ALA A 224 5.34 -6.03 2.09
CA ALA A 224 6.55 -5.21 2.17
C ALA A 224 6.42 -3.94 1.33
N THR A 225 5.91 -4.05 0.10
CA THR A 225 5.68 -2.89 -0.77
C THR A 225 4.72 -1.88 -0.15
N GLN A 226 3.57 -2.35 0.37
CA GLN A 226 2.58 -1.50 1.02
C GLN A 226 3.15 -0.84 2.28
N ALA A 227 3.78 -1.61 3.16
CA ALA A 227 4.28 -1.10 4.43
C ALA A 227 5.41 -0.07 4.25
N PHE A 228 6.36 -0.32 3.34
CA PHE A 228 7.44 0.64 3.06
C PHE A 228 6.94 1.88 2.29
N ALA A 229 5.93 1.75 1.43
CA ALA A 229 5.28 2.89 0.79
C ALA A 229 4.56 3.77 1.83
N LEU A 230 3.80 3.16 2.73
CA LEU A 230 3.08 3.85 3.80
C LEU A 230 4.04 4.53 4.78
N ALA A 231 5.07 3.81 5.24
CA ALA A 231 6.13 4.37 6.09
C ALA A 231 6.77 5.61 5.46
N THR A 232 7.15 5.50 4.18
CA THR A 232 7.80 6.61 3.45
C THR A 232 6.88 7.79 3.22
N MET A 233 5.62 7.54 2.87
CA MET A 233 4.63 8.59 2.66
C MET A 233 4.36 9.35 3.96
N LEU A 234 4.14 8.62 5.07
CA LEU A 234 3.90 9.20 6.39
C LEU A 234 5.12 9.96 6.90
N ASP A 235 6.33 9.42 6.77
CA ASP A 235 7.56 10.09 7.18
C ASP A 235 7.74 11.44 6.45
N LEU A 236 7.53 11.47 5.12
CA LEU A 236 7.62 12.69 4.32
C LEU A 236 6.49 13.69 4.55
N LEU A 237 5.30 13.22 4.93
CA LEU A 237 4.15 14.06 5.26
C LEU A 237 4.31 14.70 6.64
N THR A 238 4.77 13.92 7.61
CA THR A 238 4.92 14.33 9.02
C THR A 238 6.25 15.01 9.33
N GLN A 239 7.17 15.04 8.36
CA GLN A 239 8.55 15.55 8.50
C GLN A 239 9.33 14.76 9.55
N GLY A 240 9.24 13.43 9.47
CA GLY A 240 9.96 12.52 10.35
C GLY A 240 11.47 12.50 10.10
N PRO A 241 12.21 11.65 10.84
CA PRO A 241 13.67 11.64 10.86
C PRO A 241 14.30 11.14 9.55
N GLY A 242 13.50 10.62 8.61
CA GLY A 242 14.01 10.03 7.37
C GLY A 242 14.15 8.51 7.47
N LEU A 243 14.65 7.92 6.38
CA LEU A 243 14.89 6.49 6.26
C LEU A 243 16.12 6.07 7.08
N ASP A 244 15.92 5.72 8.35
CA ASP A 244 16.95 5.25 9.27
C ASP A 244 16.44 4.14 10.21
N THR A 245 17.35 3.57 11.03
CA THR A 245 17.03 2.49 11.99
C THR A 245 16.26 2.96 13.22
N THR A 246 16.30 4.25 13.54
CA THR A 246 15.64 4.85 14.70
C THR A 246 14.17 5.15 14.42
N ASN A 247 13.82 5.38 13.14
CA ASN A 247 12.48 5.70 12.69
C ASN A 247 11.52 4.52 12.93
N PRO A 248 10.51 4.69 13.82
CA PRO A 248 9.59 3.61 14.15
C PRO A 248 8.70 3.18 12.97
N LEU A 249 8.45 4.07 12.00
CA LEU A 249 7.66 3.74 10.80
C LEU A 249 8.37 2.67 9.95
N TYR A 250 9.67 2.84 9.73
CA TYR A 250 10.48 1.89 8.96
C TYR A 250 10.76 0.59 9.73
N ARG A 251 10.87 0.66 11.07
CA ARG A 251 10.93 -0.54 11.92
C ARG A 251 9.63 -1.35 11.84
N MET A 252 8.48 -0.68 11.86
CA MET A 252 7.18 -1.33 11.67
C MET A 252 7.07 -1.96 10.28
N ALA A 253 7.46 -1.24 9.23
CA ALA A 253 7.46 -1.76 7.87
C ALA A 253 8.37 -3.00 7.70
N ALA A 254 9.56 -2.97 8.29
CA ALA A 254 10.46 -4.12 8.29
C ALA A 254 9.89 -5.31 9.06
N ARG A 255 9.24 -5.08 10.20
CA ARG A 255 8.56 -6.12 10.98
C ARG A 255 7.45 -6.79 10.19
N ILE A 256 6.59 -6.02 9.53
CA ILE A 256 5.54 -6.55 8.63
C ILE A 256 6.15 -7.38 7.49
N ALA A 257 7.25 -6.93 6.90
CA ALA A 257 7.93 -7.65 5.83
C ALA A 257 8.54 -8.99 6.31
N VAL A 258 9.26 -8.98 7.44
CA VAL A 258 9.84 -10.20 8.06
C VAL A 258 8.75 -11.19 8.48
N ASN A 259 7.62 -10.70 9.00
CA ASN A 259 6.47 -11.52 9.36
C ASN A 259 5.93 -12.34 8.18
N ARG A 260 6.17 -11.91 6.93
CA ARG A 260 5.83 -12.73 5.77
C ARG A 260 6.78 -13.88 5.50
N THR A 261 8.04 -13.75 5.89
CA THR A 261 9.02 -14.84 5.90
C THR A 261 8.72 -15.82 7.03
N VAL A 262 8.44 -15.32 8.25
CA VAL A 262 7.97 -16.14 9.38
C VAL A 262 6.76 -17.00 9.00
N ALA A 263 5.80 -16.38 8.31
CA ALA A 263 4.61 -17.08 7.88
C ALA A 263 4.83 -18.17 6.81
N GLY A 264 6.03 -18.25 6.21
CA GLY A 264 6.35 -19.22 5.17
C GLY A 264 5.84 -18.86 3.77
N VAL A 265 5.39 -17.61 3.55
CA VAL A 265 4.76 -17.20 2.28
C VAL A 265 5.65 -16.36 1.37
N HIS A 266 6.71 -15.76 1.90
CA HIS A 266 7.65 -14.93 1.15
C HIS A 266 9.10 -15.26 1.51
N PHE A 267 9.99 -15.12 0.53
CA PHE A 267 11.43 -15.18 0.77
C PHE A 267 11.99 -13.83 1.23
N PRO A 268 13.12 -13.77 1.96
CA PRO A 268 13.73 -12.50 2.36
C PRO A 268 14.03 -11.54 1.19
N GLY A 269 14.43 -12.05 0.02
CA GLY A 269 14.64 -11.25 -1.19
C GLY A 269 13.35 -10.63 -1.74
N ASP A 270 12.19 -11.29 -1.55
CA ASP A 270 10.89 -10.71 -1.87
C ASP A 270 10.63 -9.44 -1.04
N SER A 271 11.00 -9.48 0.24
CA SER A 271 10.86 -8.37 1.19
C SER A 271 11.79 -7.21 0.86
N ALA A 272 13.05 -7.49 0.48
CA ALA A 272 14.00 -6.48 0.02
C ALA A 272 13.51 -5.75 -1.24
N SER A 273 13.07 -6.50 -2.25
CA SER A 273 12.52 -5.95 -3.48
C SER A 273 11.24 -5.15 -3.25
N GLY A 274 10.35 -5.66 -2.38
CA GLY A 274 9.15 -4.95 -1.96
C GLY A 274 9.48 -3.64 -1.25
N ALA A 275 10.48 -3.62 -0.38
CA ALA A 275 10.93 -2.39 0.28
C ALA A 275 11.42 -1.34 -0.72
N VAL A 276 12.23 -1.73 -1.72
CA VAL A 276 12.71 -0.83 -2.78
C VAL A 276 11.55 -0.25 -3.59
N LEU A 277 10.59 -1.08 -4.00
CA LEU A 277 9.40 -0.64 -4.73
C LEU A 277 8.54 0.31 -3.86
N GLY A 278 8.33 -0.04 -2.60
CA GLY A 278 7.54 0.74 -1.65
C GLY A 278 8.15 2.12 -1.37
N ILE A 279 9.45 2.18 -1.04
CA ILE A 279 10.17 3.44 -0.81
C ILE A 279 10.07 4.35 -2.04
N SER A 280 10.27 3.78 -3.24
CA SER A 280 10.20 4.55 -4.49
C SER A 280 8.80 5.12 -4.73
N LEU A 281 7.76 4.32 -4.48
CA LEU A 281 6.37 4.75 -4.63
C LEU A 281 5.99 5.84 -3.60
N GLY A 282 6.33 5.66 -2.32
CA GLY A 282 6.06 6.64 -1.27
C GLY A 282 6.75 7.98 -1.54
N ARG A 283 8.01 7.97 -1.98
CA ARG A 283 8.74 9.16 -2.44
C ARG A 283 8.04 9.84 -3.61
N TRP A 284 7.55 9.06 -4.58
CA TRP A 284 6.83 9.59 -5.73
C TRP A 284 5.49 10.22 -5.37
N ILE A 285 4.71 9.64 -4.45
CA ILE A 285 3.44 10.23 -3.97
C ILE A 285 3.71 11.63 -3.40
N ALA A 286 4.70 11.75 -2.52
CA ALA A 286 5.11 13.05 -1.95
C ALA A 286 5.61 14.02 -3.02
N ALA A 287 6.42 13.55 -3.98
CA ALA A 287 6.93 14.36 -5.07
C ALA A 287 5.81 14.86 -6.01
N ARG A 288 4.83 14.01 -6.35
CA ARG A 288 3.66 14.37 -7.16
C ARG A 288 2.73 15.33 -6.44
N ALA A 289 2.57 15.22 -5.13
CA ALA A 289 1.83 16.20 -4.34
C ALA A 289 2.50 17.58 -4.32
N LYS A 290 3.83 17.61 -4.25
CA LYS A 290 4.62 18.85 -4.15
C LYS A 290 4.99 19.45 -5.52
N GLY A 291 4.96 18.67 -6.60
CA GLY A 291 5.52 19.06 -7.90
C GLY A 291 7.05 19.11 -7.88
N ALA A 292 7.67 18.15 -7.20
CA ALA A 292 9.10 18.10 -6.93
C ALA A 292 9.79 16.97 -7.72
N PRO A 293 11.13 17.03 -7.90
CA PRO A 293 11.86 15.90 -8.43
C PRO A 293 11.80 14.68 -7.50
N VAL A 294 11.85 13.48 -8.08
CA VAL A 294 11.97 12.22 -7.34
C VAL A 294 13.15 11.41 -7.85
N GLN A 295 13.93 10.83 -6.93
CA GLN A 295 14.96 9.86 -7.24
C GLN A 295 14.38 8.44 -7.15
N GLY A 296 14.47 7.68 -8.24
CA GLY A 296 14.08 6.28 -8.27
C GLY A 296 15.15 5.34 -7.72
N LEU A 297 14.81 4.06 -7.56
CA LEU A 297 15.73 3.02 -7.08
C LEU A 297 15.72 1.79 -8.01
N GLY A 298 16.89 1.23 -8.26
CA GLY A 298 17.08 -0.08 -8.88
C GLY A 298 17.36 -1.14 -7.82
N PHE A 299 16.90 -2.37 -8.02
CA PHE A 299 17.19 -3.54 -7.21
C PHE A 299 17.67 -4.70 -8.07
N GLU A 300 18.89 -5.17 -7.84
CA GLU A 300 19.49 -6.31 -8.52
C GLU A 300 19.50 -7.53 -7.59
N ALA A 301 18.47 -8.37 -7.71
CA ALA A 301 18.20 -9.45 -6.76
C ALA A 301 19.31 -10.50 -6.65
N THR A 302 20.04 -10.75 -7.73
CA THR A 302 21.20 -11.66 -7.77
C THR A 302 22.37 -11.15 -6.93
N ARG A 303 22.46 -9.81 -6.74
CA ARG A 303 23.50 -9.19 -5.91
C ARG A 303 23.09 -9.02 -4.45
N TRP A 304 21.83 -9.29 -4.10
CA TRP A 304 21.33 -9.12 -2.73
C TRP A 304 22.03 -10.00 -1.70
N GLY A 305 22.57 -11.17 -2.09
CA GLY A 305 23.21 -12.12 -1.19
C GLY A 305 24.66 -11.76 -0.84
N GLU A 306 25.59 -12.66 -1.17
CA GLU A 306 27.01 -12.59 -0.78
C GLU A 306 27.76 -11.37 -1.31
N THR A 307 27.27 -10.74 -2.39
CA THR A 307 27.98 -9.63 -3.06
C THR A 307 27.61 -8.25 -2.52
N ALA A 308 26.49 -8.11 -1.80
CA ALA A 308 26.10 -6.86 -1.16
C ALA A 308 26.60 -6.81 0.30
N ALA A 309 26.68 -5.61 0.88
CA ALA A 309 27.14 -5.44 2.25
C ALA A 309 26.36 -6.35 3.23
N GLY A 310 27.12 -6.95 4.16
CA GLY A 310 26.62 -7.94 5.12
C GLY A 310 26.53 -9.38 4.59
N ALA A 311 26.80 -9.62 3.29
CA ALA A 311 26.97 -10.96 2.69
C ALA A 311 25.92 -12.01 3.10
N SER A 312 24.65 -11.62 3.16
CA SER A 312 23.54 -12.47 3.60
C SER A 312 22.36 -12.27 2.68
N ARG A 313 21.59 -13.34 2.39
CA ARG A 313 20.32 -13.21 1.67
C ARG A 313 19.17 -12.76 2.57
N ASP A 314 19.37 -12.75 3.89
CA ASP A 314 18.33 -12.40 4.84
C ASP A 314 17.94 -10.91 4.78
N PHE A 315 16.76 -10.59 5.31
CA PHE A 315 16.17 -9.25 5.29
C PHE A 315 15.94 -8.73 6.71
N HIS A 316 16.56 -7.60 7.01
CA HIS A 316 16.25 -6.78 8.18
C HIS A 316 16.61 -5.30 7.90
N LEU A 317 15.99 -4.37 8.63
CA LEU A 317 16.11 -2.94 8.35
C LEU A 317 17.56 -2.42 8.34
N PRO A 318 18.43 -2.72 9.34
CA PRO A 318 19.81 -2.27 9.29
C PRO A 318 20.54 -2.68 8.01
N ARG A 319 20.33 -3.92 7.54
CA ARG A 319 20.95 -4.41 6.30
C ARG A 319 20.41 -3.70 5.07
N LEU A 320 19.10 -3.50 4.97
CA LEU A 320 18.50 -2.74 3.87
C LEU A 320 19.16 -1.36 3.73
N LEU A 321 19.39 -0.68 4.86
CA LEU A 321 20.03 0.64 4.89
C LEU A 321 21.50 0.60 4.50
N THR A 322 22.26 -0.39 4.97
CA THR A 322 23.66 -0.57 4.56
C THR A 322 23.78 -0.80 3.05
N VAL A 323 22.95 -1.68 2.48
CA VAL A 323 22.95 -1.99 1.04
C VAL A 323 22.43 -0.82 0.21
N LEU A 324 21.52 0.00 0.74
CA LEU A 324 21.10 1.24 0.08
C LEU A 324 22.27 2.23 -0.08
N GLY A 325 23.24 2.22 0.85
CA GLY A 325 24.41 3.09 0.85
C GLY A 325 25.61 2.58 0.03
N ASP A 326 25.68 1.27 -0.27
CA ASP A 326 26.84 0.66 -0.94
C ASP A 326 26.74 0.63 -2.48
N ALA A 327 25.57 0.97 -3.04
CA ALA A 327 25.28 0.99 -4.47
C ALA A 327 25.52 -0.35 -5.21
N THR A 328 25.52 -1.48 -4.50
CA THR A 328 25.75 -2.82 -5.08
C THR A 328 24.45 -3.43 -5.61
N ALA A 329 23.58 -3.92 -4.72
CA ALA A 329 22.30 -4.51 -5.07
C ALA A 329 21.18 -3.47 -5.17
N ILE A 330 21.33 -2.30 -4.53
CA ILE A 330 20.37 -1.21 -4.64
C ILE A 330 21.09 0.00 -5.26
N THR A 331 20.59 0.51 -6.39
CA THR A 331 21.21 1.62 -7.11
C THR A 331 20.28 2.82 -7.19
N ALA A 332 20.83 4.03 -7.08
CA ALA A 332 20.07 5.25 -7.33
C ALA A 332 19.83 5.42 -8.84
N LEU A 333 18.58 5.62 -9.24
CA LEU A 333 18.21 5.96 -10.61
C LEU A 333 18.22 7.49 -10.80
N PRO A 334 18.41 8.00 -12.04
CA PRO A 334 18.45 9.44 -12.28
C PRO A 334 17.17 10.14 -11.79
N PRO A 335 17.27 11.29 -11.11
CA PRO A 335 16.11 12.02 -10.64
C PRO A 335 15.25 12.52 -11.81
N ARG A 336 13.94 12.53 -11.61
CA ARG A 336 12.96 12.96 -12.62
C ARG A 336 12.02 14.00 -12.04
N ASN A 337 11.77 15.07 -12.81
CA ASN A 337 10.76 16.06 -12.46
C ASN A 337 9.36 15.46 -12.58
N VAL A 338 8.59 15.49 -11.50
CA VAL A 338 7.23 14.95 -11.46
C VAL A 338 6.24 16.09 -11.59
N SER A 339 5.29 15.96 -12.52
CA SER A 339 4.20 16.94 -12.63
C SER A 339 3.31 16.89 -11.38
N LYS A 340 2.88 18.07 -10.93
CA LYS A 340 2.03 18.19 -9.74
C LYS A 340 0.63 17.65 -10.04
N GLY A 341 0.14 16.71 -9.22
CA GLY A 341 -1.24 16.22 -9.28
C GLY A 341 -2.15 17.17 -8.50
N PRO A 342 -3.12 17.88 -9.11
CA PRO A 342 -3.92 18.89 -8.42
C PRO A 342 -4.81 18.31 -7.30
N LEU A 343 -5.42 17.13 -7.50
CA LEU A 343 -6.23 16.47 -6.49
C LEU A 343 -5.34 15.96 -5.34
N LEU A 344 -4.27 15.22 -5.67
CA LEU A 344 -3.33 14.71 -4.68
C LEU A 344 -2.68 15.82 -3.87
N ALA A 345 -2.26 16.92 -4.51
CA ALA A 345 -1.67 18.06 -3.83
C ALA A 345 -2.62 18.69 -2.81
N THR A 346 -3.92 18.71 -3.10
CA THR A 346 -4.95 19.27 -2.22
C THR A 346 -5.14 18.38 -0.99
N VAL A 347 -5.20 17.06 -1.17
CA VAL A 347 -5.31 16.11 -0.05
C VAL A 347 -4.02 16.09 0.78
N TRP A 348 -2.85 16.15 0.14
CA TRP A 348 -1.56 16.27 0.82
C TRP A 348 -1.46 17.52 1.69
N LYS A 349 -1.84 18.69 1.14
CA LYS A 349 -1.84 19.95 1.88
C LYS A 349 -2.73 19.84 3.12
N ARG A 350 -3.92 19.27 2.97
CA ARG A 350 -4.83 19.04 4.11
C ARG A 350 -4.25 18.08 5.14
N GLY A 351 -3.64 16.97 4.72
CA GLY A 351 -2.97 16.04 5.63
C GLY A 351 -1.83 16.69 6.41
N ALA A 352 -1.06 17.56 5.76
CA ALA A 352 -0.02 18.35 6.43
C ALA A 352 -0.61 19.37 7.43
N GLU A 353 -1.74 20.01 7.09
CA GLU A 353 -2.47 20.90 8.00
C GLU A 353 -3.07 20.16 9.20
N GLU A 354 -3.69 19.00 8.98
CA GLU A 354 -4.21 18.09 10.03
C GLU A 354 -3.09 17.69 10.98
N TRP A 355 -1.95 17.25 10.43
CA TRP A 355 -0.78 16.90 11.25
C TRP A 355 -0.24 18.10 12.03
N GLY A 356 -0.16 19.27 11.41
CA GLY A 356 0.30 20.51 12.04
C GLY A 356 -0.59 20.96 13.21
N LYS A 357 -1.88 20.62 13.18
CA LYS A 357 -2.87 20.96 14.20
C LYS A 357 -3.19 19.82 15.17
N ARG A 358 -2.44 18.72 15.16
CA ARG A 358 -2.72 17.52 15.99
C ARG A 358 -2.79 17.73 17.50
N TRP A 359 -2.41 18.90 18.01
CA TRP A 359 -2.42 19.25 19.42
C TRP A 359 -3.47 20.34 19.79
N GLY A 360 -4.34 20.74 18.85
CA GLY A 360 -5.35 21.81 19.05
C GLY A 360 -6.23 22.04 17.83
#